data_AF-A0AAU6FAQ1-F1
#
_entry.id   AF-A0AAU6FAQ1-F1
#
_cell.length_a   1.000
_cell.length_b   1.000
_cell.length_c   1.000
_cell.angle_alpha   90.00
_cell.angle_beta   90.00
_cell.angle_gamma   90.00
#
_symmetry.space_group_name_H-M   'P 1'
#
loop_
_entity.id
_entity.type
_entity.pdbx_description
1 polymer ?
#
loop_
_entity_poly.entity_id
_entity_poly.type
_entity_poly.pdbx_seq_one_letter_code
_entity_poly.pdbx_strand_id
1 'polypeptide(L)' 'MTGFSCAGDMATSYALANRYNGLNHQAVVDIAEFTGSSVDDVRAAHKADLAEWAREQQLRDHPDLAVLDADLDRIRHRS' A
#
# COMPACT_ATOMS: atom_id res chain seq x y z
N MET A 1 9.95 14.50 -20.92
CA MET A 1 8.56 14.59 -20.42
C MET A 1 8.53 13.80 -19.11
N THR A 2 8.79 14.47 -17.98
CA THR A 2 8.95 13.85 -16.64
C THR A 2 8.13 14.67 -15.65
N GLY A 3 6.79 14.52 -15.72
CA GLY A 3 5.84 15.26 -14.88
C GLY A 3 5.27 14.47 -13.70
N PHE A 4 5.61 13.18 -13.56
CA PHE A 4 4.94 12.25 -12.64
C PHE A 4 5.70 11.93 -11.33
N SER A 5 6.92 12.42 -11.12
CA SER A 5 7.71 12.05 -9.93
C SER A 5 7.25 12.77 -8.65
N CYS A 6 6.92 14.07 -8.71
CA CYS A 6 6.57 14.82 -7.50
C CYS A 6 5.33 14.30 -6.77
N ALA A 7 4.30 13.85 -7.51
CA ALA A 7 3.06 13.37 -6.91
C ALA A 7 3.24 12.00 -6.22
N GLY A 8 4.03 11.10 -6.81
CA GLY A 8 4.36 9.81 -6.20
C GLY A 8 5.22 9.94 -4.94
N ASP A 9 6.17 10.88 -4.94
CA ASP A 9 7.04 11.14 -3.79
C ASP A 9 6.23 11.73 -2.60
N MET A 10 5.25 12.59 -2.88
CA MET A 10 4.32 13.08 -1.87
C MET A 10 3.41 11.98 -1.35
N ALA A 11 2.80 11.16 -2.22
CA ALA A 11 1.96 10.05 -1.81
C ALA A 11 2.69 9.08 -0.87
N THR A 12 3.96 8.79 -1.17
CA THR A 12 4.82 7.93 -0.33
C THR A 12 5.08 8.55 1.04
N SER A 13 5.35 9.86 1.10
CA SER A 13 5.63 10.58 2.34
C SER A 13 4.44 10.58 3.31
N TYR A 14 3.21 10.59 2.77
CA TYR A 14 1.98 10.57 3.57
C TYR A 14 1.39 9.16 3.79
N ALA A 15 1.91 8.12 3.13
CA ALA A 15 1.36 6.77 3.17
C ALA A 15 1.17 6.24 4.61
N LEU A 16 2.18 6.42 5.47
CA LEU A 16 2.09 5.97 6.87
C LEU A 16 0.96 6.67 7.64
N ALA A 17 0.85 8.00 7.51
CA ALA A 17 -0.22 8.76 8.17
C ALA A 17 -1.60 8.34 7.66
N ASN A 18 -1.73 8.06 6.36
CA ASN A 18 -2.98 7.61 5.75
C ASN A 18 -3.36 6.20 6.18
N ARG A 19 -2.39 5.31 6.41
CA ARG A 19 -2.63 3.96 6.94
C ARG A 19 -3.24 3.97 8.35
N TYR A 20 -2.77 4.88 9.22
CA TYR A 20 -3.30 5.02 10.58
C TYR A 20 -4.62 5.81 10.65
N ASN A 21 -4.74 6.88 9.88
CA ASN A 21 -5.85 7.83 10.01
C ASN A 21 -6.95 7.66 8.94
N GLY A 22 -6.68 6.85 7.91
CA GLY A 22 -7.51 6.73 6.72
C GLY A 22 -7.41 7.94 5.80
N LEU A 23 -7.97 7.80 4.60
CA LEU A 23 -8.18 8.90 3.66
C LEU A 23 -9.61 9.43 3.75
N ASN A 24 -9.77 10.71 4.11
CA ASN A 24 -11.08 11.37 4.01
C ASN A 24 -11.42 11.69 2.53
N HIS A 25 -12.67 12.04 2.27
CA HIS A 25 -13.14 12.27 0.90
C HIS A 25 -12.34 13.36 0.15
N GLN A 26 -12.02 14.47 0.82
CA GLN A 26 -11.26 15.56 0.20
C GLN A 26 -9.86 15.11 -0.20
N ALA A 27 -9.17 14.39 0.68
CA ALA A 27 -7.83 13.87 0.40
C ALA A 27 -7.83 12.91 -0.81
N VAL A 28 -8.87 12.07 -0.95
CA VAL A 28 -9.00 11.20 -2.13
C VAL A 28 -9.16 12.01 -3.42
N VAL A 29 -9.96 13.09 -3.39
CA VAL A 29 -10.17 13.98 -4.54
C VAL A 29 -8.87 14.72 -4.90
N ASP A 30 -8.19 15.29 -3.92
CA ASP A 30 -6.95 16.04 -4.13
C ASP A 30 -5.85 15.14 -4.72
N ILE A 31 -5.70 13.91 -4.20
CA ILE A 31 -4.74 12.94 -4.74
C ILE A 31 -5.10 12.60 -6.18
N ALA A 32 -6.37 12.32 -6.48
CA ALA A 32 -6.82 12.00 -7.83
C ALA A 32 -6.50 13.15 -8.82
N GLU A 33 -6.75 14.39 -8.41
CA GLU A 33 -6.42 15.58 -9.20
C GLU A 33 -4.91 15.72 -9.43
N PHE A 34 -4.09 15.60 -8.38
CA PHE A 34 -2.64 15.76 -8.49
C PHE A 34 -1.94 14.64 -9.26
N THR A 35 -2.47 13.41 -9.21
CA THR A 35 -1.89 12.27 -9.92
C THR A 35 -2.50 12.06 -11.31
N GLY A 36 -3.57 12.79 -11.65
CA GLY A 36 -4.35 12.55 -12.86
C GLY A 36 -5.03 11.18 -12.88
N SER A 37 -5.32 10.62 -11.70
CA SER A 37 -6.02 9.34 -11.52
C SER A 37 -7.50 9.57 -11.24
N SER A 38 -8.33 8.51 -11.30
CA SER A 38 -9.71 8.62 -10.82
C SER A 38 -9.78 8.49 -9.30
N VAL A 39 -10.85 9.02 -8.71
CA VAL A 39 -11.19 8.83 -7.28
C VAL A 39 -11.27 7.34 -6.93
N ASP A 40 -11.79 6.52 -7.84
CA ASP A 40 -11.92 5.08 -7.61
C ASP A 40 -10.57 4.37 -7.68
N ASP A 41 -9.66 4.80 -8.55
CA ASP A 41 -8.28 4.28 -8.58
C ASP A 41 -7.55 4.58 -7.26
N VAL A 42 -7.70 5.81 -6.73
CA VAL A 42 -7.09 6.19 -5.45
C VAL A 42 -7.65 5.36 -4.29
N ARG A 43 -8.96 5.10 -4.27
CA ARG A 43 -9.59 4.22 -3.26
C ARG A 43 -9.12 2.78 -3.38
N ALA A 44 -9.04 2.26 -4.61
CA ALA A 44 -8.56 0.90 -4.86
C ALA A 44 -7.10 0.75 -4.44
N ALA A 45 -6.25 1.72 -4.78
CA ALA A 45 -4.85 1.76 -4.38
C ALA A 45 -4.70 1.82 -2.85
N HIS A 46 -5.46 2.68 -2.17
CA HIS A 46 -5.41 2.78 -0.71
C HIS A 46 -5.88 1.48 -0.03
N LYS A 47 -6.90 0.81 -0.58
CA LYS A 47 -7.35 -0.49 -0.07
C LYS A 47 -6.28 -1.58 -0.24
N ALA A 48 -5.58 -1.59 -1.38
CA ALA A 48 -4.47 -2.52 -1.61
C ALA A 48 -3.30 -2.25 -0.66
N ASP A 49 -2.94 -0.98 -0.46
CA ASP A 49 -1.92 -0.53 0.49
C ASP A 49 -2.23 -0.97 1.93
N LEU A 50 -3.49 -0.84 2.37
CA LEU A 50 -3.91 -1.30 3.70
C LEU A 50 -3.82 -2.83 3.85
N ALA A 51 -4.12 -3.59 2.79
CA ALA A 51 -4.01 -5.04 2.83
C ALA A 51 -2.54 -5.50 2.93
N GLU A 52 -1.65 -4.87 2.17
CA GLU A 52 -0.20 -5.12 2.26
C GLU A 52 0.34 -4.72 3.64
N TRP A 53 -0.04 -3.54 4.13
CA TRP A 53 0.37 -3.07 5.44
C TRP A 53 -0.12 -3.97 6.58
N ALA A 54 -1.35 -4.50 6.50
CA ALA A 54 -1.85 -5.46 7.47
C ALA A 54 -1.01 -6.74 7.50
N ARG A 55 -0.55 -7.23 6.34
CA ARG A 55 0.38 -8.37 6.26
C ARG A 55 1.72 -8.02 6.91
N GLU A 56 2.27 -6.83 6.65
CA GLU A 56 3.50 -6.38 7.31
C GLU A 56 3.35 -6.33 8.83
N GLN A 57 2.21 -5.85 9.35
CA GLN A 57 1.96 -5.82 10.79
C GLN A 57 1.91 -7.23 11.36
N GLN A 58 1.20 -8.16 10.71
CA GLN A 58 1.16 -9.57 11.13
C GLN A 58 2.54 -10.20 11.18
N LEU A 59 3.40 -9.95 10.20
CA LEU A 59 4.76 -10.47 10.19
C LEU A 59 5.66 -9.86 11.29
N ARG A 60 5.42 -8.58 11.65
CA ARG A 60 6.13 -7.95 12.77
C ARG A 60 5.69 -8.54 14.11
N ASP A 61 4.39 -8.75 14.28
CA ASP A 61 3.81 -9.27 15.53
C ASP A 61 4.07 -10.78 15.69
N HIS A 62 4.19 -11.49 14.56
CA HIS A 62 4.42 -12.92 14.49
C HIS A 62 5.57 -13.24 13.50
N PRO A 63 6.84 -13.04 13.91
CA PRO A 63 7.99 -13.30 13.04
C PRO A 63 8.10 -14.78 12.63
N ASP A 64 7.44 -15.69 13.37
CA ASP A 64 7.29 -17.10 13.05
C ASP A 64 6.46 -17.35 11.77
N LEU A 65 5.50 -16.47 11.45
CA LEU A 65 4.74 -16.55 10.19
C LEU A 65 5.63 -16.31 8.97
N ALA A 66 6.68 -15.49 9.09
CA ALA A 66 7.64 -15.27 8.00
C ALA A 66 8.43 -16.55 7.67
N VAL A 67 8.76 -17.34 8.69
CA VAL A 67 9.45 -18.63 8.53
C VAL A 67 8.51 -19.65 7.88
N LEU A 68 7.25 -19.69 8.30
CA LEU A 68 6.24 -20.57 7.71
C LEU A 68 5.96 -20.25 6.24
N ASP A 69 5.82 -18.97 5.87
CA ASP A 69 5.64 -18.55 4.47
C ASP A 69 6.82 -18.98 3.59
N ALA A 70 8.05 -18.81 4.07
CA ALA A 70 9.25 -19.21 3.34
C ALA A 70 9.32 -20.74 3.11
N ASP A 71 8.89 -21.54 4.08
CA ASP A 71 8.83 -22.99 3.94
C ASP A 71 7.71 -23.44 2.99
N LEU A 72 6.55 -22.77 3.00
CA LEU A 72 5.45 -23.02 2.05
C LEU A 72 5.87 -22.69 0.61
N ASP A 73 6.54 -21.57 0.37
CA ASP A 73 7.06 -21.23 -0.96
C ASP A 73 8.12 -22.23 -1.43
N ARG A 74 9.00 -22.70 -0.53
CA ARG A 74 9.98 -23.76 -0.85
C ARG A 74 9.31 -25.07 -1.29
N ILE A 75 8.20 -25.46 -0.66
CA ILE A 75 7.43 -26.66 -1.05
C ILE A 75 6.77 -26.45 -2.41
N ARG A 76 6.18 -25.27 -2.63
CA ARG A 76 5.52 -24.90 -3.90
C ARG A 76 6.48 -24.91 -5.09
N HIS A 77 7.74 -24.51 -4.90
CA HIS A 77 8.76 -24.48 -5.95
C HIS A 77 9.51 -25.81 -6.16
N ARG A 78 9.23 -26.85 -5.35
CA ARG A 78 9.78 -28.20 -5.52
C ARG A 78 8.82 -29.19 -6.20
N SER A 79 7.56 -28.79 -6.41
CA SER A 79 6.54 -29.57 -7.12
C SER A 79 6.48 -29.19 -8.60
#